data_AF-A0A9X5H7U3-F1
#
_entry.id   AF-A0A9X5H7U3-F1
#
_cell.length_a   1.000
_cell.length_b   1.000
_cell.length_c   1.000
_cell.angle_alpha   90.00
_cell.angle_beta   90.00
_cell.angle_gamma   90.00
#
_symmetry.space_group_name_H-M   'P 1'
#
loop_
_entity.id
_entity.type
_entity.pdbx_description
1 polymer ?
#
loop_
_entity_poly.entity_id
_entity_poly.type
_entity_poly.pdbx_seq_one_letter_code
_entity_poly.pdbx_strand_id
1 'polypeptide(L)'
;MCRGATTLHGMLDIPEKIVKYVNDYKILLVEARRNDLILHNMNNVDLFNLLEIILDKKIPKNEAKKKAIQYGEEHQVDKSVVMTVAGATNSKIDYNAFEKGEMSMCTLFDEIAKESEIKGKALGMIETGFDFDLSEGDILARLQRKLDISLQQAQEYLNMFKKQAV
;
A
#
# COMPACT_ATOMS: atom_id res chain seq x y z
N MET A 1 -14.10 -17.76 3.35
CA MET A 1 -12.86 -17.52 2.56
C MET A 1 -13.29 -17.35 1.11
N CYS A 2 -13.28 -16.11 0.60
CA CYS A 2 -13.48 -15.89 -0.84
C CYS A 2 -12.21 -16.40 -1.55
N ARG A 3 -12.31 -17.48 -2.31
CA ARG A 3 -11.22 -17.90 -3.19
C ARG A 3 -11.21 -16.92 -4.37
N GLY A 4 -10.10 -16.21 -4.56
CA GLY A 4 -9.91 -15.34 -5.72
C GLY A 4 -9.97 -16.14 -7.02
N ALA A 5 -10.14 -15.43 -8.14
CA ALA A 5 -10.17 -16.04 -9.47
C ALA A 5 -8.88 -16.84 -9.74
N THR A 6 -9.02 -18.10 -10.15
CA THR A 6 -7.90 -19.00 -10.47
C THR A 6 -7.64 -19.09 -11.97
N THR A 7 -8.46 -18.41 -12.77
CA THR A 7 -8.32 -18.34 -14.22
C THR A 7 -8.57 -16.91 -14.72
N LEU A 8 -8.07 -16.59 -15.91
CA LEU A 8 -8.24 -15.27 -16.52
C LEU A 8 -9.71 -14.95 -16.76
N HIS A 9 -10.50 -15.92 -17.21
CA HIS A 9 -11.94 -15.75 -17.42
C HIS A 9 -12.69 -15.53 -16.11
N GLY A 10 -12.22 -16.13 -15.00
CA GLY A 10 -12.77 -15.85 -13.69
C GLY A 10 -12.41 -14.46 -13.13
N MET A 11 -11.35 -13.83 -13.65
CA MET A 11 -10.84 -12.54 -13.18
C MET A 11 -11.42 -11.36 -13.97
N LEU A 12 -11.72 -11.56 -15.26
CA LEU A 12 -12.19 -10.52 -16.17
C LEU A 12 -13.67 -10.70 -16.49
N ASP A 13 -14.40 -9.58 -16.60
CA ASP A 13 -15.75 -9.58 -17.16
C ASP A 13 -15.67 -9.63 -18.70
N ILE A 14 -15.70 -10.84 -19.26
CA ILE A 14 -15.52 -11.09 -20.69
C ILE A 14 -16.89 -11.35 -21.35
N PRO A 15 -17.30 -10.55 -22.36
CA PRO A 15 -18.54 -10.80 -23.09
C PRO A 15 -18.55 -12.18 -23.78
N GLU A 16 -19.69 -12.90 -23.71
CA GLU A 16 -19.84 -14.26 -24.28
C GLU A 16 -19.43 -14.37 -25.74
N LYS A 17 -19.66 -13.31 -26.54
CA LYS A 17 -19.35 -13.27 -27.97
C LYS A 17 -17.85 -13.41 -28.25
N ILE A 18 -17.00 -12.99 -27.31
CA ILE A 18 -15.54 -12.97 -27.48
C ILE A 18 -14.81 -14.03 -26.62
N VAL A 19 -15.49 -14.69 -25.69
CA VAL A 19 -14.88 -15.64 -24.74
C VAL A 19 -14.08 -16.74 -25.44
N LYS A 20 -14.54 -17.21 -26.61
CA LYS A 20 -13.88 -18.25 -27.42
C LYS A 20 -12.57 -17.80 -28.08
N TYR A 21 -12.30 -16.49 -28.13
CA TYR A 21 -11.08 -15.92 -28.69
C TYR A 21 -10.08 -15.51 -27.62
N VAL A 22 -10.46 -15.57 -26.34
CA VAL A 22 -9.59 -15.24 -25.20
C VAL A 22 -9.15 -16.55 -24.56
N ASN A 23 -7.84 -16.79 -24.49
CA ASN A 23 -7.30 -17.97 -23.80
C ASN A 23 -7.56 -17.87 -22.29
N ASP A 24 -8.06 -18.94 -21.69
CA ASP A 24 -8.27 -19.01 -20.24
C ASP A 24 -7.00 -19.48 -19.52
N TYR A 25 -6.10 -18.53 -19.22
CA TYR A 25 -4.87 -18.83 -18.50
C TYR A 25 -5.15 -19.16 -17.04
N LYS A 26 -4.48 -20.20 -16.52
CA LYS A 26 -4.44 -20.45 -15.07
C LYS A 26 -3.63 -19.37 -14.38
N ILE A 27 -4.17 -18.83 -13.31
CA ILE A 27 -3.55 -17.78 -12.50
C ILE A 27 -3.13 -18.40 -11.17
N LEU A 28 -1.87 -18.20 -10.81
CA LEU A 28 -1.36 -18.52 -9.47
C LEU A 28 -1.51 -17.27 -8.59
N LEU A 29 -2.39 -17.36 -7.59
CA LEU A 29 -2.55 -16.30 -6.61
C LEU A 29 -1.60 -16.53 -5.44
N VAL A 30 -0.85 -15.50 -5.11
CA VAL A 30 0.04 -15.46 -3.95
C VAL A 30 -0.44 -14.37 -3.01
N GLU A 31 -0.53 -14.69 -1.72
CA GLU A 31 -0.90 -13.74 -0.69
C GLU A 31 0.36 -13.04 -0.16
N ALA A 32 0.53 -11.76 -0.47
CA ALA A 32 1.75 -11.00 -0.12
C ALA A 32 2.12 -11.01 1.37
N ARG A 33 1.13 -11.16 2.27
CA ARG A 33 1.33 -11.22 3.74
C ARG A 33 1.63 -12.63 4.27
N ARG A 34 1.76 -13.62 3.39
CA ARG A 34 2.10 -15.00 3.75
C ARG A 34 3.24 -15.45 2.87
N ASN A 35 4.40 -15.67 3.46
CA ASN A 35 5.53 -16.21 2.74
C ASN A 35 5.76 -17.70 3.03
N ASP A 36 4.80 -18.54 2.65
CA ASP A 36 4.95 -20.01 2.62
C ASP A 36 5.49 -20.52 1.27
N LEU A 37 6.04 -19.62 0.45
CA LEU A 37 6.51 -19.91 -0.89
C LEU A 37 7.98 -20.36 -0.89
N ILE A 38 8.27 -21.35 -1.75
CA ILE A 38 9.64 -21.75 -2.05
C ILE A 38 10.07 -21.00 -3.31
N LEU A 39 10.90 -19.96 -3.13
CA LEU A 39 11.39 -19.11 -4.20
C LEU A 39 12.88 -19.34 -4.42
N HIS A 40 13.30 -19.48 -5.68
CA HIS A 40 14.70 -19.70 -6.03
C HIS A 40 15.51 -18.40 -6.19
N ASN A 41 14.83 -17.27 -6.39
CA ASN A 41 15.45 -15.97 -6.58
C ASN A 41 15.48 -15.22 -5.25
N MET A 42 16.67 -14.81 -4.81
CA MET A 42 16.85 -14.12 -3.53
C MET A 42 16.11 -12.78 -3.44
N ASN A 43 16.09 -11.99 -4.51
CA ASN A 43 15.33 -10.73 -4.53
C ASN A 43 13.83 -10.97 -4.33
N ASN A 44 13.30 -12.07 -4.88
CA ASN A 44 11.90 -12.46 -4.66
C ASN A 44 11.68 -12.94 -3.22
N VAL A 45 12.62 -13.70 -2.65
CA VAL A 45 12.57 -14.09 -1.22
C VAL A 45 12.50 -12.85 -0.33
N ASP A 46 13.39 -11.88 -0.57
CA ASP A 46 13.45 -10.63 0.19
C ASP A 46 12.20 -9.78 0.01
N LEU A 47 11.65 -9.71 -1.21
CA LEU A 47 10.40 -9.01 -1.50
C LEU A 47 9.25 -9.53 -0.64
N PHE A 48 9.03 -10.85 -0.63
CA PHE A 48 7.92 -11.44 0.12
C PHE A 48 8.15 -11.41 1.64
N ASN A 49 9.39 -11.56 2.11
CA ASN A 49 9.71 -11.40 3.54
C ASN A 49 9.45 -9.96 4.03
N LEU A 50 9.86 -8.95 3.26
CA LEU A 50 9.60 -7.55 3.59
C LEU A 50 8.10 -7.23 3.55
N LEU A 51 7.36 -7.74 2.56
CA LEU A 51 5.91 -7.59 2.49
C LEU A 51 5.20 -8.25 3.67
N GLU A 52 5.64 -9.43 4.10
CA GLU A 52 5.11 -10.10 5.29
C GLU A 52 5.29 -9.23 6.54
N ILE A 53 6.50 -8.69 6.76
CA ILE A 53 6.80 -7.83 7.91
C ILE A 53 5.93 -6.56 7.88
N ILE A 54 5.83 -5.88 6.74
CA ILE A 54 5.18 -4.57 6.63
C ILE A 54 3.65 -4.68 6.65
N LEU A 55 3.09 -5.76 6.09
CA LEU A 55 1.65 -5.98 6.02
C LEU A 55 1.09 -6.70 7.25
N ASP A 56 1.92 -7.11 8.22
CA ASP A 56 1.45 -7.74 9.45
C ASP A 56 0.69 -6.73 10.34
N LYS A 57 -0.64 -6.89 10.36
CA LYS A 57 -1.55 -6.07 11.16
C LYS A 57 -1.48 -6.36 12.67
N LYS A 58 -0.81 -7.44 13.10
CA LYS A 58 -0.65 -7.78 14.51
C LYS A 58 0.43 -6.94 15.19
N ILE A 59 1.37 -6.40 14.40
CA ILE A 59 2.52 -5.65 14.88
C ILE A 59 2.26 -4.15 14.71
N PRO A 60 2.61 -3.29 15.69
CA PRO A 60 2.56 -1.85 15.50
C PRO A 60 3.44 -1.40 14.33
N LYS A 61 2.99 -0.43 13.53
CA LYS A 61 3.72 0.05 12.33
C LYS A 61 5.18 0.42 12.59
N ASN A 62 5.46 1.06 13.72
CA ASN A 62 6.82 1.45 14.10
C ASN A 62 7.72 0.23 14.37
N GLU A 63 7.17 -0.85 14.92
CA GLU A 63 7.91 -2.09 15.15
C GLU A 63 8.10 -2.87 13.85
N ALA A 64 7.06 -2.95 13.00
CA ALA A 64 7.14 -3.53 11.66
C ALA A 64 8.24 -2.83 10.82
N LYS A 65 8.29 -1.50 10.87
CA LYS A 65 9.34 -0.70 10.25
C LYS A 65 10.74 -1.09 10.75
N LYS A 66 10.95 -1.17 12.07
CA LYS A 66 12.25 -1.54 12.64
C LYS A 66 12.70 -2.92 12.18
N LYS A 67 11.78 -3.89 12.16
CA LYS A 67 12.05 -5.24 11.66
C LYS A 67 12.39 -5.25 10.17
N ALA A 68 11.71 -4.45 9.35
CA ALA A 68 11.99 -4.34 7.93
C ALA A 68 13.38 -3.74 7.65
N ILE A 69 13.78 -2.71 8.41
CA ILE A 69 15.14 -2.15 8.34
C ILE A 69 16.17 -3.20 8.74
N GLN A 70 15.99 -3.84 9.90
CA GLN A 70 16.90 -4.86 10.39
C GLN A 70 17.06 -6.00 9.37
N TYR A 71 15.96 -6.52 8.83
CA TYR A 71 15.98 -7.53 7.78
C TYR A 71 16.76 -7.06 6.56
N GLY A 72 16.50 -5.83 6.11
CA GLY A 72 17.17 -5.20 4.97
C GLY A 72 18.68 -5.11 5.12
N GLU A 73 19.15 -4.73 6.31
CA GLU A 73 20.57 -4.65 6.65
C GLU A 73 21.23 -6.03 6.73
N GLU A 74 20.60 -6.99 7.43
CA GLU A 74 21.12 -8.35 7.62
C GLU A 74 21.25 -9.12 6.30
N HIS A 75 20.30 -8.94 5.38
CA HIS A 75 20.23 -9.67 4.12
C HIS A 75 20.82 -8.90 2.94
N GLN A 76 21.31 -7.66 3.17
CA GLN A 76 21.82 -6.75 2.13
C GLN A 76 20.84 -6.65 0.96
N VAL A 77 19.57 -6.39 1.29
CA VAL A 77 18.48 -6.42 0.31
C VAL A 77 18.72 -5.41 -0.80
N ASP A 78 18.53 -5.86 -2.05
CA ASP A 78 18.72 -5.01 -3.21
C ASP A 78 17.78 -3.79 -3.19
N LYS A 79 18.30 -2.65 -3.61
CA LYS A 79 17.58 -1.37 -3.66
C LYS A 79 16.28 -1.45 -4.46
N SER A 80 16.27 -2.23 -5.56
CA SER A 80 15.09 -2.43 -6.39
C SER A 80 13.98 -3.19 -5.65
N VAL A 81 14.33 -4.13 -4.78
CA VAL A 81 13.37 -4.85 -3.93
C VAL A 81 12.71 -3.90 -2.95
N VAL A 82 13.53 -3.07 -2.28
CA VAL A 82 13.05 -2.06 -1.34
C VAL A 82 12.08 -1.09 -2.02
N MET A 83 12.43 -0.59 -3.22
CA MET A 83 11.55 0.29 -4.01
C MET A 83 10.24 -0.41 -4.40
N THR A 84 10.31 -1.69 -4.78
CA THR A 84 9.14 -2.49 -5.16
C THR A 84 8.17 -2.65 -3.99
N VAL A 85 8.67 -2.96 -2.79
CA VAL A 85 7.87 -3.03 -1.55
C VAL A 85 7.20 -1.69 -1.27
N ALA A 86 7.96 -0.61 -1.41
CA ALA A 86 7.49 0.75 -1.18
C ALA A 86 6.32 1.13 -2.13
N GLY A 87 6.45 0.80 -3.41
CA GLY A 87 5.39 0.98 -4.40
C GLY A 87 4.17 0.10 -4.14
N ALA A 88 4.39 -1.17 -3.80
CA ALA A 88 3.31 -2.13 -3.51
C ALA A 88 2.48 -1.75 -2.27
N THR A 89 3.07 -1.02 -1.32
CA THR A 89 2.38 -0.52 -0.12
C THR A 89 1.70 0.84 -0.33
N ASN A 90 1.67 1.34 -1.57
CA ASN A 90 1.01 2.59 -1.98
C ASN A 90 1.49 3.82 -1.20
N SER A 91 2.82 3.91 -1.05
CA SER A 91 3.48 5.03 -0.37
C SER A 91 3.94 6.08 -1.40
N LYS A 92 3.62 7.36 -1.18
CA LYS A 92 4.12 8.50 -1.96
C LYS A 92 5.59 8.72 -1.60
N ILE A 93 6.47 8.14 -2.39
CA ILE A 93 7.92 8.18 -2.20
C ILE A 93 8.57 8.93 -3.36
N ASP A 94 9.59 9.73 -3.06
CA ASP A 94 10.47 10.30 -4.08
C ASP A 94 11.54 9.30 -4.54
N TYR A 95 11.19 8.53 -5.57
CA TYR A 95 12.08 7.53 -6.16
C TYR A 95 13.37 8.11 -6.72
N ASN A 96 13.37 9.38 -7.16
CA ASN A 96 14.56 10.01 -7.75
C ASN A 96 15.63 10.26 -6.68
N ALA A 97 15.21 10.66 -5.46
CA ALA A 97 16.09 10.82 -4.31
C ALA A 97 16.65 9.47 -3.87
N PHE A 98 15.86 8.40 -3.95
CA PHE A 98 16.33 7.05 -3.71
C PHE A 98 17.39 6.65 -4.73
N GLU A 99 17.12 6.72 -6.04
CA GLU A 99 18.06 6.33 -7.10
C GLU A 99 19.42 7.03 -7.00
N LYS A 100 19.45 8.33 -6.71
CA LYS A 100 20.66 9.14 -6.52
C LYS A 100 21.49 8.77 -5.27
N GLY A 101 20.97 7.88 -4.42
CA GLY A 101 21.62 7.48 -3.17
C GLY A 101 21.48 8.52 -2.06
N GLU A 102 20.64 9.54 -2.27
CA GLU A 102 20.37 10.61 -1.31
C GLU A 102 19.40 10.15 -0.21
N MET A 103 18.63 9.09 -0.47
CA MET A 103 17.69 8.49 0.48
C MET A 103 18.11 7.07 0.87
N SER A 104 18.22 6.83 2.17
CA SER A 104 18.47 5.51 2.76
C SER A 104 17.18 4.72 2.98
N MET A 105 17.27 3.40 3.19
CA MET A 105 16.13 2.56 3.56
C MET A 105 15.42 3.08 4.84
N CYS A 106 16.18 3.56 5.82
CA CYS A 106 15.63 4.13 7.05
C CYS A 106 14.75 5.37 6.78
N THR A 107 15.28 6.29 5.96
CA THR A 107 14.58 7.51 5.51
C THR A 107 13.32 7.17 4.74
N LEU A 108 13.41 6.20 3.82
CA LEU A 108 12.29 5.73 3.04
C LEU A 108 11.15 5.23 3.92
N PHE A 109 11.46 4.37 4.89
CA PHE A 109 10.42 3.88 5.80
C PHE A 109 9.88 4.97 6.73
N ASP A 110 10.63 6.05 7.03
CA ASP A 110 10.12 7.18 7.83
C ASP A 110 9.06 7.94 7.05
N GLU A 111 9.32 8.17 5.76
CA GLU A 111 8.35 8.78 4.85
C GLU A 111 7.09 7.93 4.70
N ILE A 112 7.25 6.61 4.49
CA ILE A 112 6.13 5.66 4.42
C ILE A 112 5.28 5.72 5.70
N ALA A 113 5.93 5.69 6.86
CA ALA A 113 5.24 5.71 8.15
C ALA A 113 4.49 7.03 8.38
N LYS A 114 5.15 8.17 8.11
CA LYS A 114 4.56 9.50 8.25
C LYS A 114 3.37 9.70 7.32
N GLU A 115 3.50 9.31 6.06
CA GLU A 115 2.40 9.40 5.10
C GLU A 115 1.23 8.52 5.51
N SER A 116 1.52 7.29 5.96
CA SER A 116 0.51 6.35 6.45
C SER A 116 -0.23 6.86 7.69
N GLU A 117 0.44 7.59 8.57
CA GLU A 117 -0.17 8.22 9.74
C GLU A 117 -1.12 9.35 9.34
N ILE A 118 -0.69 10.22 8.42
CA ILE A 118 -1.51 11.32 7.90
C ILE A 118 -2.74 10.77 7.18
N LYS A 119 -2.57 9.75 6.32
CA LYS A 119 -3.67 9.03 5.66
C LYS A 119 -4.66 8.47 6.68
N GLY A 120 -4.18 7.81 7.72
CA GLY A 120 -5.03 7.22 8.77
C GLY A 120 -5.82 8.27 9.56
N LYS A 121 -5.19 9.39 9.92
CA LYS A 121 -5.90 10.51 10.58
C LYS A 121 -6.93 11.15 9.66
N ALA A 122 -6.60 11.34 8.37
CA ALA A 122 -7.52 11.88 7.39
C ALA A 122 -8.75 10.98 7.21
N LEU A 123 -8.53 9.67 7.05
CA LEU A 123 -9.61 8.68 6.96
C LEU A 123 -10.55 8.79 8.17
N GLY A 124 -10.00 8.73 9.40
CA GLY A 124 -10.83 8.82 10.60
C GLY A 124 -11.60 10.14 10.72
N MET A 125 -11.03 11.26 10.29
CA MET A 125 -11.74 12.56 10.25
C MET A 125 -12.86 12.59 9.22
N ILE A 126 -12.68 11.93 8.07
CA ILE A 126 -13.67 11.87 7.00
C ILE A 126 -14.82 10.92 7.38
N GLU A 127 -14.50 9.71 7.86
CA GLU A 127 -15.48 8.73 8.34
C GLU A 127 -16.34 9.33 9.45
N THR A 128 -15.70 9.84 10.51
CA THR A 128 -16.46 10.50 11.59
C THR A 128 -17.19 11.74 11.11
N GLY A 129 -16.66 12.47 10.13
CA GLY A 129 -17.35 13.60 9.52
C GLY A 129 -18.69 13.20 8.93
N PHE A 130 -18.71 12.12 8.15
CA PHE A 130 -19.93 11.60 7.55
C PHE A 130 -20.86 10.95 8.59
N ASP A 131 -20.33 10.22 9.58
CA ASP A 131 -21.14 9.61 10.65
C ASP A 131 -21.91 10.66 11.48
N PHE A 132 -21.44 11.91 11.52
CA PHE A 132 -22.07 13.04 12.19
C PHE A 132 -22.74 14.03 11.24
N ASP A 133 -23.03 13.63 9.98
CA ASP A 133 -23.70 14.44 8.96
C ASP A 133 -23.02 15.81 8.69
N LEU A 134 -21.70 15.90 8.85
CA LEU A 134 -20.95 17.12 8.54
C LEU A 134 -20.93 17.36 7.03
N SER A 135 -20.99 18.64 6.64
CA SER A 135 -20.81 19.01 5.24
C SER A 135 -19.38 18.72 4.77
N GLU A 136 -19.19 18.48 3.46
CA GLU A 136 -17.85 18.31 2.90
C GLU A 136 -16.95 19.52 3.19
N GLY A 137 -17.51 20.73 3.18
CA GLY A 137 -16.78 21.96 3.53
C GLY A 137 -16.24 21.93 4.97
N ASP A 138 -17.04 21.44 5.91
CA ASP A 138 -16.62 21.32 7.32
C ASP A 138 -15.55 20.24 7.52
N ILE A 139 -15.66 19.13 6.80
CA ILE A 139 -14.67 18.06 6.80
C ILE A 139 -13.34 18.58 6.23
N LEU A 140 -13.37 19.30 5.10
CA LEU A 140 -12.18 19.92 4.49
C LEU A 140 -11.52 20.92 5.44
N ALA A 141 -12.29 21.81 6.08
CA ALA A 141 -11.76 22.76 7.05
C ALA A 141 -11.12 22.06 8.26
N ARG A 142 -11.71 20.95 8.73
CA ARG A 142 -11.13 20.12 9.79
C ARG A 142 -9.83 19.46 9.35
N LEU A 143 -9.78 18.87 8.16
CA LEU A 143 -8.58 18.25 7.59
C LEU A 143 -7.42 19.26 7.50
N GLN A 144 -7.66 20.42 6.89
CA GLN A 144 -6.65 21.47 6.75
C GLN A 144 -6.09 21.89 8.11
N ARG A 145 -6.97 22.20 9.07
CA ARG A 145 -6.57 22.68 10.40
C ARG A 145 -5.86 21.62 11.24
N LYS A 146 -6.30 20.36 11.19
CA LYS A 146 -5.79 19.29 12.08
C LYS A 146 -4.56 18.58 11.51
N LEU A 147 -4.41 18.56 10.19
CA LEU A 147 -3.28 17.92 9.51
C LEU A 147 -2.24 18.93 8.99
N ASP A 148 -2.54 20.23 9.09
CA ASP A 148 -1.71 21.32 8.55
C ASP A 148 -1.39 21.12 7.06
N ILE A 149 -2.43 20.92 6.27
CA ILE A 149 -2.36 20.63 4.82
C ILE A 149 -3.10 21.67 3.99
N SER A 150 -2.73 21.77 2.72
CA SER A 150 -3.41 22.68 1.78
C SER A 150 -4.85 22.22 1.47
N LEU A 151 -5.69 23.14 0.99
CA LEU A 151 -7.05 22.80 0.55
C LEU A 151 -7.03 21.73 -0.55
N GLN A 152 -6.06 21.80 -1.47
CA GLN A 152 -5.88 20.81 -2.52
C GLN A 152 -5.61 19.42 -1.95
N GLN A 153 -4.69 19.31 -0.98
CA GLN A 153 -4.39 18.04 -0.31
C GLN A 153 -5.59 17.51 0.48
N ALA A 154 -6.34 18.39 1.16
CA ALA A 154 -7.56 18.01 1.86
C ALA A 154 -8.63 17.46 0.90
N GLN A 155 -8.79 18.09 -0.28
CA GLN A 155 -9.72 17.62 -1.31
C GLN A 155 -9.29 16.26 -1.90
N GLU A 156 -7.99 16.05 -2.10
CA GLU A 156 -7.45 14.75 -2.52
C GLU A 156 -7.80 13.66 -1.51
N TYR A 157 -7.58 13.89 -0.21
CA TYR A 157 -7.95 12.93 0.83
C TYR A 157 -9.45 12.67 0.89
N LEU A 158 -10.27 13.73 0.84
CA LEU A 158 -11.72 13.59 0.84
C LEU A 158 -12.18 12.73 -0.36
N ASN A 159 -11.72 13.03 -1.57
CA ASN A 159 -12.08 12.27 -2.76
C ASN A 159 -11.61 10.82 -2.72
N MET A 160 -10.44 10.57 -2.14
CA MET A 160 -9.86 9.23 -2.00
C MET A 160 -10.69 8.34 -1.08
N PHE A 161 -11.12 8.87 0.07
CA PHE A 161 -11.81 8.10 1.11
C PHE A 161 -13.33 8.14 1.01
N LYS A 162 -13.92 9.17 0.40
CA LYS A 162 -15.37 9.21 0.09
C LYS A 162 -15.81 8.01 -0.74
N LYS A 163 -14.96 7.52 -1.65
CA LYS A 163 -15.25 6.33 -2.49
C LYS A 163 -15.28 5.01 -1.70
N GLN A 164 -14.77 4.98 -0.47
CA GLN A 164 -14.73 3.78 0.37
C GLN A 164 -15.91 3.71 1.37
N ALA A 165 -16.64 4.81 1.56
CA ALA A 165 -17.75 4.92 2.50
C ALA A 165 -19.15 4.70 1.87
N VAL A 166 -19.23 4.36 0.58
CA VAL A 166 -20.48 4.14 -0.18
C VAL A 166 -20.72 2.65 -0.41
#